data_AF-A0A920QG29-F1
#
_entry.id   AF-A0A920QG29-F1
#
_cell.length_a   1.000
_cell.length_b   1.000
_cell.length_c   1.000
_cell.angle_alpha   90.00
_cell.angle_beta   90.00
_cell.angle_gamma   90.00
#
_symmetry.space_group_name_H-M   'P 1'
#
loop_
_entity.id
_entity.type
_entity.pdbx_description
1 polymer ?
#
loop_
_entity_poly.entity_id
_entity_poly.type
_entity_poly.pdbx_seq_one_letter_code
_entity_poly.pdbx_strand_id
1 'polypeptide(L)' 'MTISLKDNEAVAFVFKTINEPHIGELSFVKVMAGTLKAGEDVVNTNTDEPQRLGQMFILNGKNRDKVEQLNAGEIGAWSS' A
#
# COMPACT_ATOMS: atom_id res chain seq x y z
N MET A 1 -7.69 -4.17 16.69
CA MET A 1 -8.14 -3.30 15.58
C MET A 1 -9.37 -3.95 14.96
N THR A 2 -10.55 -3.39 15.20
CA THR A 2 -11.80 -3.86 14.58
C THR A 2 -12.00 -3.03 13.32
N ILE A 3 -11.96 -3.66 12.15
CA ILE A 3 -12.16 -2.97 10.88
C ILE A 3 -13.68 -2.90 10.62
N SER A 4 -14.25 -1.70 10.67
CA SER A 4 -15.64 -1.47 10.26
C SER A 4 -15.67 -1.28 8.75
N LEU A 5 -16.21 -2.27 8.02
CA LEU A 5 -16.33 -2.23 6.55
C LEU A 5 -17.48 -1.32 6.05
N LYS A 6 -18.07 -0.50 6.92
CA LYS A 6 -19.29 0.27 6.61
C LYS A 6 -19.04 1.53 5.80
N ASP A 7 -17.81 2.02 5.82
CA ASP A 7 -17.39 3.21 5.13
C ASP A 7 -16.33 2.75 4.11
N ASN A 8 -16.45 3.17 2.86
CA ASN A 8 -15.63 2.70 1.72
C ASN A 8 -14.14 3.13 1.82
N GLU A 9 -13.62 3.24 3.03
CA GLU A 9 -12.24 3.61 3.36
C GLU A 9 -11.28 2.49 2.98
N ALA A 10 -10.11 2.90 2.51
CA ALA A 10 -9.04 1.97 2.19
C ALA A 10 -8.45 1.41 3.48
N VAL A 11 -8.47 0.08 3.60
CA VAL A 11 -7.84 -0.63 4.71
C VAL A 11 -6.86 -1.61 4.12
N ALA A 12 -5.61 -1.56 4.58
CA ALA A 12 -4.55 -2.35 4.01
C ALA A 12 -3.60 -2.87 5.08
N PHE A 13 -3.04 -4.05 4.84
CA PHE A 13 -2.11 -4.69 5.75
C PHE A 13 -0.73 -4.79 5.09
N VAL A 14 0.24 -4.08 5.68
CA VAL A 14 1.65 -4.17 5.29
C VAL A 14 2.26 -5.38 5.95
N PHE A 15 2.71 -6.35 5.14
CA PHE A 15 3.26 -7.61 5.65
C PHE A 15 4.77 -7.72 5.48
N LYS A 16 5.37 -6.84 4.68
CA LYS A 16 6.82 -6.80 4.44
C LYS A 16 7.23 -5.42 3.96
N THR A 17 8.37 -4.94 4.47
CA THR A 17 9.01 -3.72 4.00
C THR A 17 10.48 -4.05 3.72
N ILE A 18 10.99 -3.59 2.58
CA ILE A 18 12.41 -3.75 2.20
C ILE A 18 12.98 -2.42 1.78
N ASN A 19 14.28 -2.24 1.99
CA ASN A 19 15.02 -1.11 1.41
C ASN A 19 15.79 -1.60 0.19
N GLU A 20 15.56 -0.94 -0.95
CA GLU A 20 16.25 -1.23 -2.19
C GLU A 20 17.18 -0.09 -2.61
N PRO A 21 18.42 -0.41 -3.02
CA PRO A 21 19.31 0.58 -3.61
C PRO A 21 18.62 1.28 -4.77
N HIS A 22 18.66 2.62 -4.78
CA HIS A 22 18.09 3.53 -5.79
C HIS A 22 16.57 3.75 -5.79
N ILE A 23 15.78 2.86 -5.17
CA ILE A 23 14.30 2.99 -5.14
C ILE A 23 13.83 3.52 -3.79
N GLY A 24 14.59 3.23 -2.72
CA GLY A 24 14.19 3.58 -1.36
C GLY A 24 13.44 2.43 -0.71
N GLU A 25 12.46 2.75 0.12
CA GLU A 25 11.67 1.77 0.84
C GLU A 25 10.55 1.24 -0.06
N LEU A 26 10.37 -0.08 -0.12
CA LEU A 26 9.28 -0.75 -0.81
C LEU A 26 8.45 -1.53 0.20
N SER A 27 7.21 -1.09 0.40
CA SER A 27 6.27 -1.69 1.35
C SER A 27 5.24 -2.54 0.61
N PHE A 28 5.22 -3.83 0.93
CA PHE A 28 4.33 -4.84 0.35
C PHE A 28 3.05 -4.92 1.17
N VAL A 29 1.93 -4.91 0.47
CA VAL A 29 0.63 -4.69 1.06
C VAL A 29 -0.42 -5.61 0.48
N LYS A 30 -1.35 -6.06 1.32
CA LYS A 30 -2.64 -6.62 0.90
C LYS A 30 -3.73 -5.62 1.20
N VAL A 31 -4.51 -5.24 0.18
CA VAL A 31 -5.68 -4.37 0.38
C VAL A 31 -6.84 -5.23 0.89
N MET A 32 -7.32 -4.90 2.09
CA MET A 32 -8.38 -5.64 2.77
C MET A 32 -9.77 -5.07 2.43
N ALA A 33 -9.86 -3.75 2.25
CA ALA A 33 -11.07 -3.03 1.85
C ALA A 33 -10.72 -1.74 1.10
N GLY A 34 -11.67 -1.21 0.34
CA GLY A 34 -11.53 0.06 -0.39
C GLY A 34 -10.49 0.01 -1.52
N THR A 35 -9.83 1.14 -1.76
CA THR A 35 -8.85 1.31 -2.84
C THR A 35 -7.76 2.28 -2.40
N LEU A 36 -6.49 1.88 -2.52
CA LEU A 36 -5.36 2.76 -2.31
C LEU A 36 -4.97 3.42 -3.64
N LYS A 37 -4.76 4.73 -3.66
CA LYS A 37 -4.33 5.48 -4.86
C LYS A 37 -2.93 6.08 -4.73
N ALA A 38 -2.19 6.09 -5.84
CA ALA A 38 -0.82 6.61 -5.83
C ALA A 38 -0.86 8.12 -5.54
N GLY A 39 0.00 8.59 -4.65
CA GLY A 39 0.00 9.97 -4.17
C GLY A 39 -1.04 10.27 -3.08
N GLU A 40 -1.80 9.28 -2.60
CA GLU A 40 -2.76 9.49 -1.50
C GLU A 40 -2.04 9.65 -0.15
N ASP A 41 -2.60 10.49 0.74
CA ASP A 41 -2.17 10.58 2.14
C ASP A 41 -2.99 9.58 2.96
N VAL A 42 -2.31 8.68 3.66
CA VAL A 42 -2.91 7.71 4.59
C VAL A 42 -2.29 7.87 5.97
N VAL A 43 -2.88 7.23 6.98
CA VAL A 43 -2.33 7.19 8.34
C VAL A 43 -1.96 5.76 8.68
N ASN A 44 -0.74 5.56 9.19
CA ASN A 44 -0.36 4.28 9.77
C ASN A 44 -1.04 4.13 11.14
N THR A 45 -2.04 3.27 11.22
CA THR A 45 -2.84 3.07 12.43
C THR A 45 -2.09 2.47 13.62
N ASN A 46 -0.84 2.03 13.44
CA ASN A 46 0.00 1.55 14.54
C ASN A 46 0.83 2.68 15.18
N THR A 47 1.17 3.71 14.41
CA THR A 47 2.05 4.81 14.84
C THR A 47 1.35 6.17 14.88
N ASP A 48 0.13 6.26 14.32
CA ASP A 48 -0.62 7.49 14.09
C ASP A 48 0.12 8.53 13.21
N GLU A 49 1.14 8.08 12.47
CA GLU A 49 1.92 8.94 11.58
C GLU A 49 1.28 9.00 10.19
N PRO A 50 1.18 10.21 9.58
CA PRO A 50 0.75 10.36 8.21
C PRO A 50 1.83 9.83 7.25
N GLN A 51 1.39 9.19 6.17
CA GLN A 51 2.26 8.66 5.13
C GLN A 51 1.68 8.98 3.75
N ARG A 52 2.52 9.56 2.89
CA ARG A 52 2.23 9.74 1.47
C ARG A 52 2.57 8.46 0.72
N LEU A 53 1.60 7.86 0.05
CA LEU A 53 1.85 6.71 -0.81
C LEU A 53 2.54 7.17 -2.10
N GLY A 54 3.72 6.63 -2.41
CA GLY A 54 4.41 6.94 -3.66
C GLY A 54 3.88 6.14 -4.85
N GLN A 55 4.78 5.66 -5.70
CA GLN A 55 4.40 4.85 -6.86
C GLN A 55 3.93 3.48 -6.42
N MET A 56 2.87 2.96 -7.05
CA MET A 56 2.34 1.62 -6.77
C MET A 56 2.67 0.63 -7.87
N PHE A 57 2.80 -0.63 -7.47
CA PHE A 57 3.22 -1.71 -8.33
C PHE A 57 2.45 -3.00 -8.03
N ILE A 58 2.09 -3.72 -9.10
CA ILE A 58 1.86 -5.16 -9.05
C ILE A 58 3.21 -5.85 -9.33
N LEU A 59 3.53 -6.85 -8.50
CA LEU A 59 4.83 -7.49 -8.49
C LEU A 59 4.73 -8.93 -9.03
N ASN A 60 5.59 -9.26 -9.99
CA ASN A 60 5.81 -10.64 -10.44
C ASN A 60 7.31 -10.95 -10.45
N GLY A 61 7.80 -11.44 -9.31
CA GLY A 61 9.23 -11.65 -9.09
C GLY A 61 10.00 -10.33 -9.17
N LYS A 62 10.86 -10.19 -10.18
CA LYS A 62 11.62 -8.95 -10.45
C LYS A 62 10.85 -7.92 -11.28
N ASN A 63 9.77 -8.35 -11.93
CA ASN A 63 8.97 -7.46 -12.78
C ASN A 63 8.01 -6.64 -11.90
N ARG A 64 7.89 -5.37 -12.27
CA ARG A 64 7.07 -4.38 -11.59
C ARG A 64 6.23 -3.65 -12.59
N ASP A 65 4.94 -3.89 -12.55
CA ASP A 65 3.99 -3.19 -13.39
C ASP A 65 3.44 -2.02 -12.58
N LYS A 66 3.77 -0.80 -13.00
CA LYS A 66 3.29 0.41 -12.35
C LYS A 66 1.78 0.51 -12.54
N VAL A 67 1.07 0.75 -11.44
CA VAL A 67 -0.39 0.94 -11.41
C VAL A 67 -0.75 2.25 -10.72
N GLU A 68 -1.93 2.77 -11.04
CA GLU A 68 -2.45 4.00 -10.41
C GLU A 68 -3.10 3.72 -9.05
N GLN A 69 -3.59 2.51 -8.85
CA GLN A 69 -4.29 2.10 -7.63
C GLN A 69 -4.20 0.60 -7.35
N LEU A 70 -4.46 0.23 -6.10
CA LEU A 70 -4.67 -1.15 -5.65
C LEU A 70 -6.06 -1.28 -5.02
N ASN A 71 -6.85 -2.23 -5.46
CA ASN A 71 -8.21 -2.50 -5.03
C ASN A 71 -8.27 -3.60 -3.97
N ALA A 72 -9.36 -3.64 -3.19
CA ALA A 72 -9.62 -4.71 -2.24
C ALA A 72 -9.41 -6.12 -2.83
N GLY A 73 -8.64 -6.95 -2.12
CA GLY A 73 -8.24 -8.29 -2.54
C GLY A 73 -6.89 -8.35 -3.25
N GLU A 74 -6.38 -7.25 -3.79
CA GLU A 74 -5.10 -7.21 -4.49
C GLU A 74 -3.91 -7.20 -3.51
N ILE A 75 -2.80 -7.77 -3.98
CA ILE A 75 -1.50 -7.72 -3.32
C ILE A 75 -0.54 -6.96 -4.24
N GLY A 76 0.10 -5.94 -3.69
CA GLY A 76 1.03 -5.10 -4.43
C GLY A 76 2.08 -4.50 -3.50
N ALA A 77 2.72 -3.44 -3.97
CA ALA A 77 3.60 -2.63 -3.13
C ALA A 77 3.53 -1.16 -3.52
N TRP A 78 3.95 -0.28 -2.61
CA TRP A 78 4.26 1.10 -2.92
C TRP A 78 5.69 1.44 -2.52
N SER A 79 6.30 2.42 -3.21
CA SER A 79 7.59 3.00 -2.85
C SER A 79 7.41 4.23 -1.97
N SER A 80 8.14 4.33 -0.86
CA SER A 80 8.22 5.52 0.00
C SER A 80 9.41 6.39 -0.38
#